data_AF-A0AAU7CAH6-F1
#
_entry.id   AF-A0AAU7CAH6-F1
#
_cell.length_a   1.000
_cell.length_b   1.000
_cell.length_c   1.000
_cell.angle_alpha   90.00
_cell.angle_beta   90.00
_cell.angle_gamma   90.00
#
_symmetry.space_group_name_H-M   'P 1'
#
loop_
_entity.id
_entity.type
_entity.pdbx_description
1 polymer ?
#
loop_
_entity_poly.entity_id
_entity_poly.type
_entity_poly.pdbx_seq_one_letter_code
_entity_poly.pdbx_strand_id
1 'polypeptide(L)'
;MVTNADLTRHIETTALAFRGYDVANLGRSRELLEHGVYGSIVRTTLDRVSEICSEVLHSHVDLAAYIQAGEKTSLATFPHDIATIVGMELAQLSLLEEVFEVPICRSRMTFGYSIGELSALIFGGSYTLENLLPVPLEMAHDCASLAADTTLGVLFTRGATLRTEDVERLCRAVSGEGKGLIGPSAYLSPNTALLLGQGETLNRVERLMGDFIPDKVMLRRNPNQWPPLHSPLVWQRHIPNRTAMMLYQFEGNLTPPSPPVLSMVTGEASHNVVDSRDVLIRWTDHPQRLWDVIDETLSSGVEFVIHVGPTPSLIAATFARLENNVIRQMGYGNKYLHILGRGLASELNRHAWLTRLLPSKAALLRTPYMSHIILEDWLLEQPLPEATIVVIPREVGEATEEMQEISVHNREQTTESTSG
;
A
#
# COMPACT_ATOMS: atom_id res chain seq x y z
N MET A 1 20.95 -2.97 -10.50
CA MET A 1 19.82 -3.72 -9.94
C MET A 1 20.20 -4.05 -8.50
N VAL A 2 19.32 -3.77 -7.54
CA VAL A 2 19.56 -4.09 -6.12
C VAL A 2 19.36 -5.59 -5.96
N THR A 3 20.31 -6.30 -5.35
CA THR A 3 20.23 -7.76 -5.15
C THR A 3 19.59 -8.12 -3.80
N ASN A 4 19.25 -9.39 -3.57
CA ASN A 4 18.79 -9.86 -2.26
C ASN A 4 19.85 -9.64 -1.17
N ALA A 5 21.14 -9.83 -1.50
CA ALA A 5 22.25 -9.56 -0.58
C ALA A 5 22.35 -8.08 -0.20
N ASP A 6 22.06 -7.17 -1.14
CA ASP A 6 21.98 -5.73 -0.85
C ASP A 6 20.80 -5.44 0.10
N LEU A 7 19.62 -6.01 -0.15
CA LEU A 7 18.47 -5.85 0.74
C LEU A 7 18.76 -6.34 2.16
N THR A 8 19.33 -7.53 2.30
CA THR A 8 19.71 -8.10 3.60
C THR A 8 20.75 -7.24 4.32
N ARG A 9 21.72 -6.69 3.60
CA ARG A 9 22.73 -5.78 4.19
C ARG A 9 22.10 -4.48 4.71
N HIS A 10 21.11 -3.94 4.01
CA HIS A 10 20.51 -2.65 4.33
C HIS A 10 19.25 -2.73 5.21
N ILE A 11 18.78 -3.94 5.53
CA ILE A 11 17.46 -4.14 6.15
C ILE A 11 17.22 -3.31 7.41
N GLU A 12 18.21 -3.17 8.31
CA GLU A 12 18.10 -2.39 9.55
C GLU A 12 17.96 -0.88 9.33
N THR A 13 18.20 -0.42 8.10
CA THR A 13 18.00 0.97 7.63
C THR A 13 16.88 1.08 6.60
N THR A 14 16.11 0.00 6.40
CA THR A 14 15.00 -0.07 5.46
C THR A 14 13.69 0.26 6.15
N ALA A 15 12.83 1.04 5.49
CA ALA A 15 11.42 1.13 5.82
C ALA A 15 10.57 0.33 4.82
N LEU A 16 9.55 -0.36 5.32
CA LEU A 16 8.53 -1.01 4.48
C LEU A 16 7.32 -0.08 4.37
N ALA A 17 6.99 0.32 3.15
CA ALA A 17 5.92 1.25 2.84
C ALA A 17 4.75 0.52 2.15
N PHE A 18 3.67 0.30 2.89
CA PHE A 18 2.48 -0.41 2.44
C PHE A 18 1.52 0.56 1.74
N ARG A 19 0.92 0.14 0.64
CA ARG A 19 0.09 1.02 -0.17
C ARG A 19 -1.35 1.09 0.35
N GLY A 20 -2.08 2.10 -0.12
CA GLY A 20 -3.51 2.22 0.12
C GLY A 20 -4.36 1.81 -1.07
N TYR A 21 -5.67 2.00 -0.96
CA TYR A 21 -6.60 1.85 -2.08
C TYR A 21 -6.34 2.88 -3.19
N ASP A 22 -6.45 2.44 -4.44
CA ASP A 22 -6.46 3.27 -5.64
C ASP A 22 -7.57 2.78 -6.59
N VAL A 23 -7.75 3.44 -7.74
CA VAL A 23 -8.65 2.98 -8.80
C VAL A 23 -8.01 1.91 -9.70
N ALA A 24 -6.72 1.60 -9.48
CA ALA A 24 -6.02 0.48 -10.08
C ALA A 24 -5.32 -0.34 -8.98
N ASN A 25 -5.94 -1.43 -8.53
CA ASN A 25 -5.43 -2.21 -7.39
C ASN A 25 -4.73 -3.51 -7.75
N LEU A 26 -4.68 -3.88 -9.03
CA LEU A 26 -4.16 -5.19 -9.42
C LEU A 26 -2.65 -5.20 -9.71
N GLY A 27 -2.04 -4.07 -10.08
CA GLY A 27 -0.60 -3.99 -10.38
C GLY A 27 -0.13 -5.14 -11.27
N ARG A 28 0.92 -5.84 -10.83
CA ARG A 28 1.45 -7.07 -11.46
C ARG A 28 1.07 -8.33 -10.68
N SER A 29 -0.01 -8.28 -9.90
CA SER A 29 -0.46 -9.39 -9.04
C SER A 29 -0.73 -10.67 -9.82
N ARG A 30 -1.26 -10.55 -11.05
CA ARG A 30 -1.48 -11.69 -11.93
C ARG A 30 -0.18 -12.40 -12.31
N GLU A 31 0.87 -11.64 -12.62
CA GLU A 31 2.18 -12.22 -12.96
C GLU A 31 2.80 -12.94 -11.76
N LEU A 32 2.68 -12.37 -10.56
CA LEU A 32 3.13 -13.02 -9.32
C LEU A 32 2.35 -14.32 -9.03
N LEU A 33 1.04 -14.31 -9.25
CA LEU A 33 0.17 -15.47 -9.07
C LEU A 33 0.45 -16.58 -10.11
N GLU A 34 0.76 -16.21 -11.35
CA GLU A 34 1.06 -17.14 -12.44
C GLU A 34 2.54 -17.60 -12.44
N HIS A 35 3.40 -16.98 -11.63
CA HIS A 35 4.83 -17.32 -11.58
C HIS A 35 5.06 -18.73 -11.04
N GLY A 36 5.87 -19.54 -11.73
CA GLY A 36 6.05 -20.96 -11.41
C GLY A 36 6.62 -21.26 -10.01
N VAL A 37 7.30 -20.29 -9.38
CA VAL A 37 7.82 -20.42 -8.01
C VAL A 37 6.98 -19.65 -6.99
N TYR A 38 6.43 -18.49 -7.37
CA TYR A 38 5.75 -17.60 -6.40
C TYR A 38 4.26 -17.95 -6.27
N GLY A 39 3.68 -18.52 -7.31
CA GLY A 39 2.24 -18.71 -7.44
C GLY A 39 1.62 -19.51 -6.31
N SER A 40 2.31 -20.51 -5.77
CA SER A 40 1.82 -21.28 -4.61
C SER A 40 1.74 -20.42 -3.34
N ILE A 41 2.80 -19.67 -3.01
CA ILE A 41 2.85 -18.78 -1.84
C ILE A 41 1.78 -17.67 -1.96
N VAL A 42 1.68 -17.07 -3.14
CA VAL A 42 0.66 -16.05 -3.44
C VAL A 42 -0.74 -16.64 -3.32
N ARG A 43 -1.00 -17.80 -3.93
CA ARG A 43 -2.29 -18.48 -3.87
C ARG A 43 -2.69 -18.83 -2.44
N THR A 44 -1.78 -19.42 -1.65
CA THR A 44 -2.05 -19.78 -0.24
C THR A 44 -2.43 -18.56 0.59
N THR A 45 -1.74 -17.44 0.40
CA THR A 45 -2.07 -16.18 1.10
C THR A 45 -3.43 -15.66 0.66
N LEU A 46 -3.70 -15.64 -0.65
CA LEU A 46 -4.98 -15.19 -1.19
C LEU A 46 -6.15 -16.06 -0.75
N ASP A 47 -5.98 -17.39 -0.70
CA ASP A 47 -7.00 -18.33 -0.24
C ASP A 47 -7.41 -18.05 1.21
N ARG A 48 -6.43 -17.87 2.11
CA ARG A 48 -6.69 -17.51 3.51
C ARG A 48 -7.44 -16.19 3.64
N VAL A 49 -7.08 -15.19 2.85
CA VAL A 49 -7.77 -13.89 2.82
C VAL A 49 -9.18 -14.05 2.22
N SER A 50 -9.33 -14.89 1.20
CA SER A 50 -10.59 -15.25 0.57
C SER A 50 -11.58 -15.88 1.54
N GLU A 51 -11.11 -16.77 2.41
CA GLU A 51 -11.93 -17.40 3.45
C GLU A 51 -12.49 -16.35 4.43
N ILE A 52 -11.63 -15.47 4.95
CA ILE A 52 -12.03 -14.37 5.86
C ILE A 52 -13.03 -13.44 5.15
N CYS A 53 -12.74 -13.07 3.91
CA CYS A 53 -13.60 -12.20 3.12
C CYS A 53 -14.96 -12.85 2.87
N SER A 54 -14.98 -14.15 2.58
CA SER A 54 -16.21 -14.90 2.34
C SER A 54 -17.09 -15.00 3.58
N GLU A 55 -16.47 -15.21 4.75
CA GLU A 55 -17.16 -15.26 6.03
C GLU A 55 -17.82 -13.91 6.34
N VAL A 56 -17.07 -12.82 6.25
CA VAL A 56 -17.53 -11.45 6.57
C VAL A 56 -18.60 -10.97 5.60
N LEU A 57 -18.40 -11.19 4.29
CA LEU A 57 -19.33 -10.73 3.26
C LEU A 57 -20.52 -11.68 3.05
N HIS A 58 -20.56 -12.80 3.78
CA HIS A 58 -21.57 -13.85 3.64
C HIS A 58 -21.82 -14.29 2.19
N SER A 59 -20.75 -14.33 1.39
CA SER A 59 -20.77 -14.66 -0.03
C SER A 59 -19.45 -15.32 -0.42
N HIS A 60 -19.46 -16.14 -1.46
CA HIS A 60 -18.22 -16.79 -1.91
C HIS A 60 -17.29 -15.78 -2.58
N VAL A 61 -16.06 -15.66 -2.07
CA VAL A 61 -15.01 -14.79 -2.58
C VAL A 61 -13.77 -15.61 -2.96
N ASP A 62 -13.36 -15.55 -4.23
CA ASP A 62 -12.11 -16.12 -4.73
C ASP A 62 -11.23 -14.99 -5.28
N LEU A 63 -10.26 -14.56 -4.49
CA LEU A 63 -9.37 -13.46 -4.83
C LEU A 63 -8.38 -13.83 -5.94
N ALA A 64 -7.99 -15.11 -6.03
CA ALA A 64 -7.13 -15.57 -7.12
C ALA A 64 -7.88 -15.50 -8.45
N ALA A 65 -9.14 -15.95 -8.49
CA ALA A 65 -10.01 -15.81 -9.65
C ALA A 65 -10.26 -14.33 -9.98
N TYR A 66 -10.48 -13.47 -8.97
CA TYR A 66 -10.63 -12.02 -9.15
C TYR A 66 -9.40 -11.38 -9.82
N ILE A 67 -8.19 -11.72 -9.37
CA ILE A 67 -6.93 -11.25 -9.98
C ILE A 67 -6.78 -11.78 -11.41
N GLN A 68 -7.08 -13.06 -11.66
CA GLN A 68 -6.99 -13.66 -12.99
C GLN A 68 -7.96 -13.02 -13.99
N ALA A 69 -9.18 -12.71 -13.54
CA ALA A 69 -10.20 -12.04 -14.33
C ALA A 69 -9.77 -10.62 -14.73
N GLY A 70 -8.92 -9.96 -13.92
CA GLY A 70 -8.43 -8.63 -14.22
C GLY A 70 -9.52 -7.57 -14.21
N GLU A 71 -10.55 -7.76 -13.37
CA GLU A 71 -11.69 -6.85 -13.31
C GLU A 71 -11.26 -5.45 -12.89
N LYS A 72 -11.89 -4.43 -13.48
CA LYS A 72 -11.61 -3.05 -13.12
C LYS A 72 -12.22 -2.75 -11.75
N THR A 73 -11.41 -2.15 -10.88
CA THR A 73 -11.84 -1.59 -9.61
C THR A 73 -13.04 -0.65 -9.80
N SER A 74 -14.03 -0.82 -8.92
CA SER A 74 -15.24 0.00 -8.82
C SER A 74 -15.74 0.03 -7.38
N LEU A 75 -16.79 0.81 -7.10
CA LEU A 75 -17.42 0.78 -5.78
C LEU A 75 -18.03 -0.59 -5.44
N ALA A 76 -18.45 -1.37 -6.45
CA ALA A 76 -19.01 -2.70 -6.24
C ALA A 76 -17.94 -3.73 -5.85
N THR A 77 -16.72 -3.58 -6.37
CA THR A 77 -15.59 -4.46 -6.05
C THR A 77 -14.83 -4.01 -4.81
N PHE A 78 -15.19 -2.88 -4.19
CA PHE A 78 -14.43 -2.27 -3.10
C PHE A 78 -14.05 -3.24 -1.95
N PRO A 79 -14.93 -4.14 -1.48
CA PRO A 79 -14.53 -5.16 -0.50
C PRO A 79 -13.44 -6.12 -1.01
N HIS A 80 -13.53 -6.55 -2.28
CA HIS A 80 -12.53 -7.40 -2.93
C HIS A 80 -11.21 -6.64 -3.12
N ASP A 81 -11.27 -5.35 -3.47
CA ASP A 81 -10.10 -4.50 -3.59
C ASP A 81 -9.34 -4.37 -2.25
N ILE A 82 -10.06 -4.17 -1.13
CA ILE A 82 -9.47 -4.15 0.22
C ILE A 82 -8.74 -5.45 0.50
N ALA A 83 -9.42 -6.58 0.32
CA ALA A 83 -8.89 -7.89 0.62
C ALA A 83 -7.68 -8.22 -0.30
N THR A 84 -7.77 -7.87 -1.58
CA THR A 84 -6.69 -8.07 -2.57
C THR A 84 -5.45 -7.28 -2.19
N ILE A 85 -5.57 -6.01 -1.78
CA ILE A 85 -4.41 -5.20 -1.37
C ILE A 85 -3.71 -5.84 -0.18
N VAL A 86 -4.45 -6.16 0.89
CA VAL A 86 -3.88 -6.79 2.09
C VAL A 86 -3.24 -8.13 1.76
N GLY A 87 -3.94 -8.99 1.02
CA GLY A 87 -3.43 -10.30 0.64
C GLY A 87 -2.16 -10.24 -0.21
N MET A 88 -2.12 -9.34 -1.20
CA MET A 88 -0.94 -9.18 -2.04
C MET A 88 0.23 -8.55 -1.30
N GLU A 89 0.00 -7.61 -0.38
CA GLU A 89 1.04 -7.06 0.46
C GLU A 89 1.69 -8.14 1.33
N LEU A 90 0.89 -8.95 2.01
CA LEU A 90 1.39 -10.06 2.83
C LEU A 90 2.09 -11.13 1.99
N ALA A 91 1.54 -11.49 0.83
CA ALA A 91 2.15 -12.46 -0.07
C ALA A 91 3.52 -12.00 -0.55
N GLN A 92 3.67 -10.72 -0.92
CA GLN A 92 4.97 -10.17 -1.34
C GLN A 92 6.02 -10.22 -0.21
N LEU A 93 5.61 -10.00 1.04
CA LEU A 93 6.50 -10.14 2.19
C LEU A 93 6.91 -11.60 2.42
N SER A 94 5.97 -12.54 2.35
CA SER A 94 6.26 -13.98 2.37
C SER A 94 7.27 -14.36 1.28
N LEU A 95 7.15 -13.83 0.07
CA LEU A 95 8.12 -14.08 -0.99
C LEU A 95 9.53 -13.57 -0.63
N LEU A 96 9.65 -12.39 -0.01
CA LEU A 96 10.94 -11.86 0.44
C LEU A 96 11.58 -12.75 1.51
N GLU A 97 10.80 -13.25 2.47
CA GLU A 97 11.31 -14.10 3.55
C GLU A 97 11.59 -15.53 3.09
N GLU A 98 10.62 -16.16 2.44
CA GLU A 98 10.66 -17.60 2.13
C GLU A 98 11.50 -17.92 0.89
N VAL A 99 11.47 -17.05 -0.13
CA VAL A 99 12.21 -17.30 -1.37
C VAL A 99 13.56 -16.60 -1.34
N PHE A 100 13.62 -15.34 -0.92
CA PHE A 100 14.83 -14.53 -1.01
C PHE A 100 15.62 -14.44 0.30
N GLU A 101 15.14 -15.07 1.39
CA GLU A 101 15.77 -15.11 2.71
C GLU A 101 16.12 -13.72 3.26
N VAL A 102 15.32 -12.70 2.91
CA VAL A 102 15.49 -11.34 3.39
C VAL A 102 14.81 -11.23 4.77
N PRO A 103 15.53 -10.90 5.85
CA PRO A 103 14.97 -10.90 7.21
C PRO A 103 14.17 -9.62 7.48
N ILE A 104 13.04 -9.43 6.80
CA ILE A 104 12.24 -8.18 6.81
C ILE A 104 11.73 -7.78 8.20
N CYS A 105 11.58 -8.73 9.13
CA CYS A 105 11.29 -8.44 10.53
C CYS A 105 12.37 -7.57 11.23
N ARG A 106 13.58 -7.48 10.66
CA ARG A 106 14.67 -6.60 11.12
C ARG A 106 14.62 -5.20 10.49
N SER A 107 13.60 -4.90 9.69
CA SER A 107 13.47 -3.56 9.11
C SER A 107 13.31 -2.50 10.19
N ARG A 108 13.73 -1.27 9.87
CA ARG A 108 13.77 -0.17 10.84
C ARG A 108 12.39 0.20 11.35
N MET A 109 11.44 0.22 10.43
CA MET A 109 10.07 0.65 10.66
C MET A 109 9.20 0.23 9.48
N THR A 110 7.90 0.25 9.72
CA THR A 110 6.88 0.11 8.70
C THR A 110 5.92 1.28 8.76
N PHE A 111 5.24 1.55 7.66
CA PHE A 111 4.12 2.47 7.60
C PHE A 111 3.27 2.15 6.38
N GLY A 112 1.99 2.48 6.42
CA GLY A 112 1.11 2.23 5.29
C GLY A 112 0.08 3.31 5.11
N TYR A 113 -0.25 3.64 3.87
CA TYR A 113 -1.27 4.64 3.58
C TYR A 113 -2.67 4.00 3.65
N SER A 114 -3.58 4.53 4.47
CA SER A 114 -4.94 4.00 4.59
C SER A 114 -4.91 2.50 4.94
N ILE A 115 -5.48 1.64 4.10
CA ILE A 115 -5.56 0.18 4.33
C ILE A 115 -4.18 -0.47 4.54
N GLY A 116 -3.11 0.06 3.94
CA GLY A 116 -1.76 -0.46 4.14
C GLY A 116 -1.27 -0.34 5.58
N GLU A 117 -1.81 0.59 6.39
CA GLU A 117 -1.49 0.65 7.83
C GLU A 117 -1.96 -0.62 8.56
N LEU A 118 -3.08 -1.21 8.12
CA LEU A 118 -3.58 -2.47 8.68
C LEU A 118 -2.64 -3.62 8.32
N SER A 119 -2.16 -3.69 7.08
CA SER A 119 -1.17 -4.68 6.66
C SER A 119 0.15 -4.54 7.42
N ALA A 120 0.61 -3.30 7.65
CA ALA A 120 1.79 -3.02 8.45
C ALA A 120 1.64 -3.51 9.90
N LEU A 121 0.44 -3.37 10.48
CA LEU A 121 0.11 -3.83 11.82
C LEU A 121 -0.03 -5.35 11.93
N ILE A 122 -0.56 -5.99 10.89
CA ILE A 122 -0.63 -7.45 10.78
C ILE A 122 0.78 -8.03 10.67
N PHE A 123 1.59 -7.48 9.77
CA PHE A 123 2.98 -7.85 9.59
C PHE A 123 3.80 -7.64 10.88
N GLY A 124 3.63 -6.50 11.54
CA GLY A 124 4.31 -6.19 12.81
C GLY A 124 3.87 -7.06 13.99
N GLY A 125 2.87 -7.93 13.82
CA GLY A 125 2.41 -8.87 14.85
C GLY A 125 1.56 -8.24 15.96
N SER A 126 1.13 -6.98 15.82
CA SER A 126 0.18 -6.37 16.77
C SER A 126 -1.24 -6.89 16.56
N TYR A 127 -1.57 -7.34 15.35
CA TYR A 127 -2.86 -7.97 15.06
C TYR A 127 -2.65 -9.19 14.18
N THR A 128 -3.56 -10.16 14.29
CA THR A 128 -3.65 -11.22 13.30
C THR A 128 -4.48 -10.75 12.11
N LEU A 129 -4.29 -11.39 10.97
CA LEU A 129 -5.10 -11.17 9.78
C LEU A 129 -6.59 -11.42 10.08
N GLU A 130 -6.89 -12.51 10.80
CA GLU A 130 -8.24 -12.93 11.19
C GLU A 130 -8.95 -11.91 12.07
N ASN A 131 -8.23 -11.19 12.92
CA ASN A 131 -8.84 -10.19 13.78
C ASN A 131 -8.99 -8.85 13.06
N LEU A 132 -7.96 -8.37 12.37
CA LEU A 132 -7.96 -6.99 11.87
C LEU A 132 -8.65 -6.82 10.52
N LEU A 133 -8.51 -7.77 9.58
CA LEU A 133 -9.08 -7.65 8.23
C LEU A 133 -10.63 -7.60 8.22
N PRO A 134 -11.37 -8.31 9.09
CA PRO A 134 -12.83 -8.16 9.15
C PRO A 134 -13.32 -6.73 9.39
N VAL A 135 -12.56 -5.92 10.13
CA VAL A 135 -12.98 -4.55 10.51
C VAL A 135 -13.28 -3.66 9.30
N PRO A 136 -12.35 -3.45 8.34
CA PRO A 136 -12.65 -2.67 7.15
C PRO A 136 -13.65 -3.37 6.21
N LEU A 137 -13.69 -4.71 6.17
CA LEU A 137 -14.59 -5.46 5.29
C LEU A 137 -16.06 -5.31 5.71
N GLU A 138 -16.37 -5.40 7.01
CA GLU A 138 -17.70 -5.18 7.58
C GLU A 138 -18.27 -3.78 7.26
N MET A 139 -17.38 -2.81 7.05
CA MET A 139 -17.73 -1.42 6.77
C MET A 139 -17.64 -1.06 5.27
N ALA A 140 -17.16 -1.98 4.43
CA ALA A 140 -16.78 -1.69 3.06
C ALA A 140 -17.98 -1.25 2.20
N HIS A 141 -19.10 -1.96 2.27
CA HIS A 141 -20.30 -1.60 1.52
C HIS A 141 -20.88 -0.25 1.95
N ASP A 142 -20.86 0.06 3.24
CA ASP A 142 -21.30 1.37 3.74
C ASP A 142 -20.40 2.49 3.23
N CYS A 143 -19.08 2.30 3.28
CA CYS A 143 -18.12 3.26 2.74
C CYS A 143 -18.28 3.45 1.22
N ALA A 144 -18.47 2.37 0.47
CA ALA A 144 -18.75 2.42 -0.96
C ALA A 144 -20.06 3.17 -1.25
N SER A 145 -21.12 2.94 -0.45
CA SER A 145 -22.41 3.62 -0.65
C SER A 145 -22.32 5.14 -0.47
N LEU A 146 -21.46 5.62 0.44
CA LEU A 146 -21.25 7.05 0.68
C LEU A 146 -20.49 7.73 -0.49
N ALA A 147 -19.75 6.96 -1.29
CA ALA A 147 -19.00 7.51 -2.43
C ALA A 147 -19.92 8.05 -3.54
N ALA A 148 -21.17 7.58 -3.63
CA ALA A 148 -22.11 8.00 -4.67
C ALA A 148 -22.42 9.52 -4.65
N ASP A 149 -22.39 10.14 -3.47
CA ASP A 149 -22.59 11.58 -3.28
C ASP A 149 -21.29 12.30 -2.89
N THR A 150 -20.13 11.64 -2.99
CA THR A 150 -18.84 12.21 -2.57
C THR A 150 -17.98 12.58 -3.78
N THR A 151 -17.39 13.77 -3.73
CA THR A 151 -16.33 14.18 -4.66
C THR A 151 -15.02 14.39 -3.91
N LEU A 152 -13.93 13.86 -4.48
CA LEU A 152 -12.56 14.13 -4.02
C LEU A 152 -12.03 15.42 -4.67
N GLY A 153 -11.54 16.34 -3.84
CA GLY A 153 -10.84 17.55 -4.23
C GLY A 153 -9.38 17.53 -3.77
N VAL A 154 -8.48 18.04 -4.61
CA VAL A 154 -7.07 18.29 -4.29
C VAL A 154 -6.91 19.78 -4.07
N LEU A 155 -6.73 20.18 -2.81
CA LEU A 155 -6.46 21.55 -2.40
C LEU A 155 -4.95 21.76 -2.35
N PHE A 156 -4.43 22.75 -3.07
CA PHE A 156 -2.99 23.02 -3.07
C PHE A 156 -2.65 24.50 -3.23
N THR A 157 -1.50 24.89 -2.70
CA THR A 157 -0.94 26.25 -2.82
C THR A 157 0.37 26.23 -3.59
N ARG A 158 0.67 27.35 -4.26
CA ARG A 158 1.98 27.59 -4.87
C ARG A 158 2.86 28.38 -3.90
N GLY A 159 3.81 27.71 -3.26
CA GLY A 159 4.86 28.33 -2.44
C GLY A 159 4.63 28.19 -0.94
N ALA A 160 3.54 28.75 -0.41
CA ALA A 160 3.29 28.74 1.02
C ALA A 160 2.79 27.40 1.55
N THR A 161 3.07 27.13 2.82
CA THR A 161 2.55 25.98 3.56
C THR A 161 1.05 26.14 3.80
N LEU A 162 0.26 25.12 3.42
CA LEU A 162 -1.11 24.95 3.87
C LEU A 162 -1.10 24.61 5.36
N ARG A 163 -1.60 25.52 6.19
CA ARG A 163 -1.80 25.25 7.61
C ARG A 163 -3.03 24.35 7.77
N THR A 164 -2.86 23.24 8.47
CA THR A 164 -3.91 22.27 8.81
C THR A 164 -5.13 22.98 9.41
N GLU A 165 -4.91 23.94 10.33
CA GLU A 165 -5.98 24.65 11.01
C GLU A 165 -6.82 25.50 10.06
N ASP A 166 -6.23 26.09 9.02
CA ASP A 166 -6.97 26.90 8.04
C ASP A 166 -7.85 26.02 7.15
N VAL A 167 -7.32 24.87 6.73
CA VAL A 167 -8.07 23.87 5.95
C VAL A 167 -9.25 23.34 6.77
N GLU A 168 -9.02 22.99 8.04
CA GLU A 168 -10.08 22.53 8.93
C GLU A 168 -11.14 23.60 9.18
N ARG A 169 -10.73 24.86 9.42
CA ARG A 169 -11.67 25.97 9.61
C ARG A 169 -12.52 26.22 8.37
N LEU A 170 -11.93 26.12 7.18
CA LEU A 170 -12.65 26.20 5.91
C LEU A 170 -13.67 25.06 5.77
N CYS A 171 -13.27 23.81 6.02
CA CYS A 171 -14.17 22.65 5.96
C CYS A 171 -15.32 22.74 6.97
N ARG A 172 -15.04 23.21 8.20
CA ARG A 172 -16.06 23.45 9.24
C ARG A 172 -17.02 24.56 8.85
N ALA A 173 -16.54 25.66 8.26
CA ALA A 173 -17.38 26.75 7.80
C ALA A 173 -18.35 26.27 6.70
N VAL A 174 -17.85 25.54 5.70
CA VAL A 174 -18.68 24.98 4.62
C VAL A 174 -19.67 23.95 5.14
N SER A 175 -19.25 23.04 6.02
CA SER A 175 -20.15 22.03 6.61
C SER A 175 -21.22 22.68 7.51
N GLY A 176 -20.87 23.76 8.20
CA GLY A 176 -21.76 24.51 9.09
C GLY A 176 -22.96 25.17 8.39
N GLU A 177 -22.93 25.28 7.05
CA GLU A 177 -24.10 25.72 6.27
C GLU A 177 -25.25 24.70 6.25
N GLY A 178 -25.03 23.46 6.70
CA GLY A 178 -26.06 22.42 6.79
C GLY A 178 -26.47 21.80 5.44
N LYS A 179 -25.61 21.89 4.41
CA LYS A 179 -25.90 21.44 3.03
C LYS A 179 -24.99 20.29 2.55
N GLY A 180 -24.60 19.41 3.46
CA GLY A 180 -23.65 18.32 3.25
C GLY A 180 -22.33 18.53 3.99
N LEU A 181 -21.61 17.44 4.24
CA LEU A 181 -20.33 17.46 4.95
C LEU A 181 -19.14 17.53 4.00
N ILE A 182 -18.08 18.19 4.45
CA ILE A 182 -16.76 18.16 3.82
C ILE A 182 -15.68 18.14 4.90
N GLY A 183 -14.61 17.39 4.65
CA GLY A 183 -13.45 17.38 5.53
C GLY A 183 -12.16 17.06 4.79
N PRO A 184 -11.01 17.37 5.41
CA PRO A 184 -9.74 16.82 4.94
C PRO A 184 -9.75 15.30 5.07
N SER A 185 -9.18 14.63 4.07
CA SER A 185 -8.97 13.18 4.04
C SER A 185 -7.50 12.81 4.17
N ALA A 186 -6.60 13.66 3.68
CA ALA A 186 -5.16 13.46 3.81
C ALA A 186 -4.37 14.76 3.65
N TYR A 187 -3.20 14.82 4.28
CA TYR A 187 -2.18 15.85 4.08
C TYR A 187 -0.97 15.22 3.38
N LEU A 188 -0.81 15.50 2.10
CA LEU A 188 0.15 14.80 1.22
C LEU A 188 1.53 15.48 1.15
N SER A 189 1.57 16.78 1.44
CA SER A 189 2.78 17.60 1.48
C SER A 189 2.48 18.88 2.26
N PRO A 190 3.47 19.73 2.58
CA PRO A 190 3.22 20.97 3.30
C PRO A 190 2.26 21.91 2.58
N ASN A 191 1.98 21.70 1.30
CA ASN A 191 1.19 22.58 0.45
C ASN A 191 0.10 21.85 -0.32
N THR A 192 -0.22 20.60 0.02
CA THR A 192 -1.27 19.81 -0.63
C THR A 192 -2.07 18.99 0.37
N ALA A 193 -3.39 19.15 0.32
CA ALA A 193 -4.36 18.34 1.07
C ALA A 193 -5.42 17.72 0.15
N LEU A 194 -5.92 16.55 0.51
CA LEU A 194 -7.10 15.95 -0.08
C LEU A 194 -8.33 16.32 0.74
N LEU A 195 -9.40 16.71 0.07
CA LEU A 195 -10.71 16.99 0.66
C LEU A 195 -11.74 16.02 0.09
N LEU A 196 -12.59 15.46 0.93
CA LEU A 196 -13.77 14.70 0.51
C LEU A 196 -15.01 15.48 0.91
N GLY A 197 -15.87 15.77 -0.07
CA GLY A 197 -17.05 16.59 0.13
C GLY A 197 -18.29 16.00 -0.51
N GLN A 198 -19.43 16.13 0.19
CA GLN A 198 -20.73 15.71 -0.30
C GLN A 198 -21.38 16.74 -1.21
N GLY A 199 -22.08 16.29 -2.25
CA GLY A 199 -22.79 17.12 -3.22
C GLY A 199 -22.00 18.36 -3.63
N GLU A 200 -22.57 19.53 -3.38
CA GLU A 200 -22.02 20.82 -3.82
C GLU A 200 -21.01 21.47 -2.86
N THR A 201 -20.49 20.74 -1.86
CA THR A 201 -19.57 21.29 -0.86
C THR A 201 -18.26 21.79 -1.46
N LEU A 202 -17.69 21.12 -2.45
CA LEU A 202 -16.47 21.62 -3.12
C LEU A 202 -16.71 22.94 -3.88
N ASN A 203 -17.91 23.17 -4.41
CA ASN A 203 -18.28 24.44 -5.04
C ASN A 203 -18.37 25.58 -4.02
N ARG A 204 -18.67 25.27 -2.76
CA ARG A 204 -18.61 26.23 -1.65
C ARG A 204 -17.17 26.48 -1.21
N VAL A 205 -16.35 25.42 -1.08
CA VAL A 205 -14.91 25.56 -0.79
C VAL A 205 -14.24 26.48 -1.80
N GLU A 206 -14.48 26.28 -3.10
CA GLU A 206 -13.87 27.11 -4.15
C GLU A 206 -14.23 28.60 -4.03
N ARG A 207 -15.43 28.92 -3.52
CA ARG A 207 -15.86 30.30 -3.27
C ARG A 207 -15.26 30.91 -2.00
N LEU A 208 -15.07 30.12 -0.95
CA LEU A 208 -14.65 30.60 0.37
C LEU A 208 -13.16 30.46 0.65
N MET A 209 -12.43 29.61 -0.09
CA MET A 209 -11.05 29.25 0.25
C MET A 209 -10.09 30.44 0.37
N GLY A 210 -10.31 31.53 -0.40
CA GLY A 210 -9.49 32.74 -0.34
C GLY A 210 -9.64 33.54 0.96
N ASP A 211 -10.73 33.37 1.70
CA ASP A 211 -10.95 34.05 2.98
C ASP A 211 -10.21 33.36 4.14
N PHE A 212 -9.87 32.08 3.97
CA PHE A 212 -9.22 31.26 4.98
C PHE A 212 -7.74 31.04 4.70
N ILE A 213 -7.37 30.96 3.42
CA ILE A 213 -6.02 30.62 2.98
C ILE A 213 -5.49 31.82 2.17
N PRO A 214 -4.53 32.60 2.71
CA PRO A 214 -4.14 33.91 2.16
C PRO A 214 -3.37 33.81 0.83
N ASP A 215 -2.82 32.63 0.51
CA ASP A 215 -2.03 32.40 -0.68
C ASP A 215 -2.88 32.01 -1.89
N LYS A 216 -2.26 31.97 -3.08
CA LYS A 216 -2.89 31.44 -4.30
C LYS A 216 -3.19 29.95 -4.15
N VAL A 217 -4.32 29.67 -3.51
CA VAL A 217 -4.89 28.36 -3.30
C VAL A 217 -5.68 27.95 -4.55
N MET A 218 -5.57 26.69 -4.91
CA MET A 218 -6.23 26.08 -6.05
C MET A 218 -6.93 24.81 -5.59
N LEU A 219 -8.09 24.53 -6.18
CA LEU A 219 -8.84 23.31 -5.97
C LEU A 219 -8.99 22.56 -7.30
N ARG A 220 -8.58 21.30 -7.34
CA ARG A 220 -8.79 20.41 -8.49
C ARG A 220 -9.68 19.24 -8.09
N ARG A 221 -10.75 18.99 -8.84
CA ARG A 221 -11.63 17.83 -8.62
C ARG A 221 -11.05 16.59 -9.29
N ASN A 222 -11.17 15.44 -8.63
CA ASN A 222 -10.87 14.13 -9.19
C ASN A 222 -12.17 13.54 -9.77
N PRO A 223 -12.17 13.00 -11.00
CA PRO A 223 -13.38 12.48 -11.65
C PRO A 223 -13.80 11.10 -11.13
N ASN A 224 -12.93 10.38 -10.42
CA ASN A 224 -13.23 9.04 -9.92
C ASN A 224 -14.01 9.11 -8.60
N GLN A 225 -14.73 8.04 -8.29
CA GLN A 225 -15.44 7.88 -7.02
C GLN A 225 -14.53 7.25 -5.97
N TRP A 226 -14.58 7.79 -4.76
CA TRP A 226 -13.73 7.37 -3.66
C TRP A 226 -14.58 7.13 -2.41
N PRO A 227 -14.51 5.95 -1.79
CA PRO A 227 -15.08 5.72 -0.46
C PRO A 227 -14.52 6.76 0.51
N PRO A 228 -15.37 7.50 1.25
CA PRO A 228 -14.92 8.70 1.93
C PRO A 228 -14.25 8.44 3.30
N LEU A 229 -13.44 7.38 3.38
CA LEU A 229 -12.64 7.08 4.56
C LEU A 229 -11.71 8.25 4.92
N HIS A 230 -11.30 8.27 6.19
CA HIS A 230 -10.42 9.29 6.75
C HIS A 230 -11.05 10.69 6.76
N SER A 231 -12.39 10.76 6.77
CA SER A 231 -13.11 12.02 6.77
C SER A 231 -14.38 11.94 7.63
N PRO A 232 -14.94 13.09 8.06
CA PRO A 232 -16.19 13.14 8.82
C PRO A 232 -17.42 12.53 8.11
N LEU A 233 -17.33 12.28 6.80
CA LEU A 233 -18.44 11.75 6.02
C LEU A 233 -18.87 10.36 6.50
N VAL A 234 -17.93 9.55 7.01
CA VAL A 234 -18.22 8.20 7.51
C VAL A 234 -19.08 8.18 8.78
N TRP A 235 -19.26 9.31 9.45
CA TRP A 235 -20.16 9.43 10.61
C TRP A 235 -21.61 9.11 10.28
N GLN A 236 -22.05 9.32 9.04
CA GLN A 236 -23.41 9.02 8.57
C GLN A 236 -23.77 7.53 8.66
N ARG A 237 -22.76 6.66 8.68
CA ARG A 237 -22.91 5.20 8.82
C ARG A 237 -22.38 4.70 10.16
N HIS A 238 -22.05 5.61 11.08
CA HIS A 238 -21.48 5.31 12.39
C HIS A 238 -20.24 4.41 12.32
N ILE A 239 -19.44 4.54 11.26
CA ILE A 239 -18.27 3.68 11.01
C ILE A 239 -17.29 3.69 12.20
N PRO A 240 -16.88 4.85 12.77
CA PRO A 240 -15.93 4.84 13.88
C PRO A 240 -16.46 4.11 15.12
N ASN A 241 -17.75 4.26 15.43
CA ASN A 241 -18.37 3.59 16.58
C ASN A 241 -18.45 2.08 16.37
N ARG A 242 -18.80 1.62 15.17
CA ARG A 242 -18.85 0.19 14.84
C ARG A 242 -17.45 -0.43 14.84
N THR A 243 -16.48 0.28 14.26
CA THR A 243 -15.06 -0.09 14.34
C THR A 243 -14.59 -0.20 15.78
N ALA A 244 -14.92 0.76 16.64
CA ALA A 244 -14.59 0.70 18.07
C ALA A 244 -15.18 -0.55 18.74
N MET A 245 -16.47 -0.82 18.52
CA MET A 245 -17.11 -2.00 19.09
C MET A 245 -16.41 -3.31 18.68
N MET A 246 -16.00 -3.43 17.41
CA MET A 246 -15.25 -4.60 16.94
C MET A 246 -13.86 -4.68 17.57
N LEU A 247 -13.08 -3.59 17.54
CA LEU A 247 -11.71 -3.56 18.05
C LEU A 247 -11.62 -3.88 19.55
N TYR A 248 -12.62 -3.49 20.33
CA TYR A 248 -12.70 -3.80 21.77
C TYR A 248 -13.19 -5.22 22.07
N GLN A 249 -13.71 -5.95 21.08
CA GLN A 249 -14.06 -7.36 21.22
C GLN A 249 -12.87 -8.30 21.00
N PHE A 250 -11.77 -7.81 20.44
CA PHE A 250 -10.59 -8.63 20.22
C PHE A 250 -9.97 -9.05 21.54
N GLU A 251 -9.85 -10.36 21.75
CA GLU A 251 -9.02 -10.90 22.82
C GLU A 251 -7.56 -10.49 22.59
N GLY A 252 -6.88 -10.15 23.69
CA GLY A 252 -5.67 -9.33 23.73
C GLY A 252 -4.66 -9.52 22.61
N ASN A 253 -4.21 -8.41 22.03
CA ASN A 253 -2.84 -8.25 21.61
C ASN A 253 -2.27 -7.01 22.31
N LEU A 254 -1.46 -7.28 23.32
CA LEU A 254 -0.77 -6.29 24.15
C LEU A 254 0.69 -6.11 23.73
N THR A 255 1.02 -6.47 22.49
CA THR A 255 2.38 -6.38 21.97
C THR A 255 2.48 -5.22 20.98
N PRO A 256 3.42 -4.28 21.19
CA PRO A 256 3.71 -3.26 20.19
C PRO A 256 4.23 -3.94 18.91
N PRO A 257 4.02 -3.32 17.74
CA PRO A 257 4.43 -3.93 16.49
C PRO A 257 5.95 -3.94 16.39
N SER A 258 6.48 -5.03 15.84
CA SER A 258 7.90 -5.18 15.55
C SER A 258 8.07 -5.64 14.10
N PRO A 259 8.55 -4.79 13.18
CA PRO A 259 9.05 -3.42 13.39
C PRO A 259 7.97 -2.41 13.84
N PRO A 260 8.37 -1.25 14.43
CA PRO A 260 7.43 -0.19 14.78
C PRO A 260 6.67 0.34 13.55
N VAL A 261 5.37 0.57 13.72
CA VAL A 261 4.49 1.13 12.68
C VAL A 261 4.30 2.63 12.93
N LEU A 262 4.70 3.49 11.97
CA LEU A 262 4.30 4.89 11.98
C LEU A 262 2.84 5.02 11.56
N SER A 263 2.01 5.62 12.41
CA SER A 263 0.58 5.77 12.12
C SER A 263 0.32 6.93 11.19
N MET A 264 -0.56 6.74 10.21
CA MET A 264 -1.06 7.85 9.38
C MET A 264 -2.02 8.77 10.15
N VAL A 265 -2.48 8.42 11.34
CA VAL A 265 -3.33 9.31 12.14
C VAL A 265 -2.50 10.30 12.94
N THR A 266 -1.37 9.85 13.49
CA THR A 266 -0.55 10.65 14.41
C THR A 266 0.72 11.18 13.77
N GLY A 267 1.23 10.56 12.70
CA GLY A 267 2.53 10.86 12.11
C GLY A 267 3.72 10.24 12.85
N GLU A 268 3.47 9.45 13.89
CA GLU A 268 4.49 8.90 14.81
C GLU A 268 4.23 7.41 15.09
N ALA A 269 5.18 6.74 15.75
CA ALA A 269 5.04 5.35 16.20
C ALA A 269 4.08 5.22 17.40
N SER A 270 2.78 5.47 17.17
CA SER A 270 1.76 5.54 18.23
C SER A 270 1.05 4.23 18.53
N HIS A 271 1.30 3.17 17.74
CA HIS A 271 0.75 1.84 18.03
C HIS A 271 1.51 1.19 19.19
N ASN A 272 0.93 1.30 20.38
CA ASN A 272 1.41 0.62 21.57
C ASN A 272 0.27 -0.19 22.20
N VAL A 273 0.59 -0.85 23.31
CA VAL A 273 -0.29 -1.73 24.08
C VAL A 273 -1.62 -1.07 24.47
N VAL A 274 -1.61 0.24 24.69
CA VAL A 274 -2.76 1.02 25.18
C VAL A 274 -3.46 1.70 24.01
N ASP A 275 -2.71 2.40 23.16
CA ASP A 275 -3.26 3.37 22.23
C ASP A 275 -3.63 2.78 20.86
N SER A 276 -3.17 1.56 20.52
CA SER A 276 -3.32 1.03 19.16
C SER A 276 -4.78 0.96 18.70
N ARG A 277 -5.71 0.57 19.58
CA ARG A 277 -7.15 0.54 19.25
C ARG A 277 -7.70 1.95 19.01
N ASP A 278 -7.38 2.92 19.86
CA ASP A 278 -7.86 4.30 19.72
C ASP A 278 -7.28 4.99 18.48
N VAL A 279 -6.05 4.65 18.10
CA VAL A 279 -5.46 5.06 16.83
C VAL A 279 -6.24 4.46 15.66
N LEU A 280 -6.55 3.16 15.68
CA LEU A 280 -7.34 2.50 14.62
C LEU A 280 -8.80 2.97 14.54
N ILE A 281 -9.42 3.37 15.66
CA ILE A 281 -10.75 3.98 15.65
C ILE A 281 -10.68 5.31 14.91
N ARG A 282 -9.72 6.18 15.28
CA ARG A 282 -9.50 7.46 14.61
C ARG A 282 -9.06 7.31 13.16
N TRP A 283 -8.38 6.22 12.81
CA TRP A 283 -8.00 5.92 11.43
C TRP A 283 -9.20 5.93 10.47
N THR A 284 -10.41 5.64 10.94
CA THR A 284 -11.61 5.63 10.09
C THR A 284 -12.07 7.01 9.63
N ASP A 285 -11.93 8.05 10.45
CA ASP A 285 -12.54 9.38 10.24
C ASP A 285 -11.59 10.57 10.36
N HIS A 286 -10.34 10.34 10.80
CA HIS A 286 -9.30 11.36 10.83
C HIS A 286 -8.48 11.37 9.53
N PRO A 287 -8.03 12.55 9.09
CA PRO A 287 -7.23 12.68 7.89
C PRO A 287 -5.87 11.97 8.02
N GLN A 288 -5.42 11.36 6.93
CA GLN A 288 -4.11 10.69 6.84
C GLN A 288 -2.97 11.74 6.78
N ARG A 289 -2.08 11.72 7.76
CA ARG A 289 -0.90 12.56 7.94
C ARG A 289 0.33 12.04 7.17
N LEU A 290 0.14 11.72 5.88
CA LEU A 290 1.19 11.13 5.04
C LEU A 290 2.48 11.99 5.02
N TRP A 291 2.34 13.32 4.96
CA TRP A 291 3.50 14.21 5.00
C TRP A 291 4.34 14.04 6.28
N ASP A 292 3.69 13.93 7.43
CA ASP A 292 4.38 13.82 8.71
C ASP A 292 5.10 12.47 8.84
N VAL A 293 4.46 11.39 8.34
CA VAL A 293 5.11 10.06 8.25
C VAL A 293 6.33 10.09 7.33
N ILE A 294 6.28 10.81 6.20
CA ILE A 294 7.43 10.95 5.30
C ILE A 294 8.56 11.75 5.97
N ASP A 295 8.23 12.85 6.66
CA ASP A 295 9.22 13.66 7.38
C ASP A 295 9.89 12.87 8.51
N GLU A 296 9.12 12.07 9.25
CA GLU A 296 9.64 11.17 10.28
C GLU A 296 10.50 10.06 9.67
N THR A 297 10.06 9.45 8.56
CA THR A 297 10.85 8.44 7.84
C THR A 297 12.22 9.00 7.43
N LEU A 298 12.25 10.21 6.86
CA LEU A 298 13.48 10.91 6.48
C LEU A 298 14.36 11.27 7.69
N SER A 299 13.74 11.66 8.80
CA SER A 299 14.45 12.04 10.02
C SER A 299 15.00 10.84 10.78
N SER A 300 14.37 9.68 10.62
CA SER A 300 14.67 8.51 11.42
C SER A 300 15.96 7.78 11.04
N GLY A 301 16.63 8.12 9.93
CA GLY A 301 17.84 7.38 9.54
C GLY A 301 17.63 6.32 8.46
N VAL A 302 16.42 6.21 7.91
CA VAL A 302 16.12 5.32 6.78
C VAL A 302 16.98 5.70 5.56
N GLU A 303 17.56 4.69 4.92
CA GLU A 303 18.35 4.81 3.69
C GLU A 303 17.65 4.14 2.50
N PHE A 304 16.74 3.20 2.79
CA PHE A 304 16.08 2.36 1.80
C PHE A 304 14.57 2.28 2.07
N VAL A 305 13.73 2.37 1.03
CA VAL A 305 12.28 2.19 1.15
C VAL A 305 11.83 1.13 0.16
N ILE A 306 11.25 0.05 0.69
CA ILE A 306 10.59 -0.99 -0.10
C ILE A 306 9.10 -0.66 -0.12
N HIS A 307 8.55 -0.37 -1.30
CA HIS A 307 7.13 -0.16 -1.50
C HIS A 307 6.46 -1.51 -1.72
N VAL A 308 5.61 -1.90 -0.77
CA VAL A 308 4.96 -3.21 -0.68
C VAL A 308 3.53 -3.09 -1.22
N GLY A 309 3.10 -4.11 -1.98
CA GLY A 309 1.77 -4.20 -2.57
C GLY A 309 1.72 -3.85 -4.06
N PRO A 310 0.55 -4.04 -4.70
CA PRO A 310 0.39 -3.85 -6.15
C PRO A 310 0.59 -2.39 -6.57
N THR A 311 1.16 -2.06 -7.73
CA THR A 311 1.16 -0.64 -8.19
C THR A 311 -0.22 -0.17 -8.64
N PRO A 312 -0.48 1.17 -8.64
CA PRO A 312 0.38 2.27 -8.25
C PRO A 312 0.35 2.59 -6.75
N SER A 313 1.38 3.28 -6.25
CA SER A 313 1.51 3.71 -4.85
C SER A 313 1.61 5.23 -4.72
N LEU A 314 0.69 5.82 -3.94
CA LEU A 314 0.71 7.24 -3.60
C LEU A 314 1.97 7.64 -2.82
N ILE A 315 2.48 6.72 -1.99
CA ILE A 315 3.71 6.92 -1.21
C ILE A 315 4.90 7.08 -2.16
N ALA A 316 5.07 6.16 -3.11
CA ALA A 316 6.14 6.22 -4.11
C ALA A 316 6.08 7.51 -4.93
N ALA A 317 4.89 7.89 -5.40
CA ALA A 317 4.69 9.14 -6.13
C ALA A 317 5.03 10.38 -5.28
N THR A 318 4.77 10.34 -3.97
CA THR A 318 5.07 11.44 -3.06
C THR A 318 6.58 11.59 -2.83
N PHE A 319 7.32 10.49 -2.62
CA PHE A 319 8.78 10.51 -2.55
C PHE A 319 9.39 11.03 -3.86
N ALA A 320 8.96 10.52 -5.02
CA ALA A 320 9.45 10.97 -6.32
C ALA A 320 9.21 12.47 -6.55
N ARG A 321 8.04 12.99 -6.14
CA ARG A 321 7.75 14.43 -6.21
C ARG A 321 8.65 15.24 -5.29
N LEU A 322 8.88 14.75 -4.07
CA LEU A 322 9.75 15.41 -3.09
C LEU A 322 11.20 15.45 -3.60
N GLU A 323 11.74 14.33 -4.07
CA GLU A 323 13.06 14.23 -4.68
C GLU A 323 13.23 15.27 -5.80
N ASN A 324 12.30 15.29 -6.76
CA ASN A 324 12.33 16.23 -7.87
C ASN A 324 12.34 17.69 -7.40
N ASN A 325 11.58 18.02 -6.36
CA ASN A 325 11.56 19.36 -5.78
C ASN A 325 12.88 19.72 -5.10
N VAL A 326 13.47 18.78 -4.34
CA VAL A 326 14.75 18.98 -3.66
C VAL A 326 15.88 19.14 -4.68
N ILE A 327 15.96 18.28 -5.70
CA ILE A 327 16.94 18.39 -6.80
C ILE A 327 16.84 19.75 -7.48
N ARG A 328 15.62 20.21 -7.79
CA ARG A 328 15.40 21.53 -8.40
C ARG A 328 15.88 22.67 -7.49
N GLN A 329 15.63 22.59 -6.18
CA GLN A 329 16.06 23.59 -5.21
C GLN A 329 17.57 23.60 -4.96
N MET A 330 18.24 22.45 -5.03
CA MET A 330 19.70 22.33 -4.92
C MET A 330 20.46 22.83 -6.17
N GLY A 331 19.72 23.18 -7.23
CA GLY A 331 20.25 23.72 -8.48
C GLY A 331 20.76 22.63 -9.43
N TYR A 332 20.18 22.58 -10.63
CA TYR A 332 20.72 21.76 -11.73
C TYR A 332 22.15 22.19 -12.04
N GLY A 333 23.13 21.28 -11.89
CA GLY A 333 24.47 21.45 -12.43
C GLY A 333 25.56 22.01 -11.49
N ASN A 334 25.25 22.36 -10.24
CA ASN A 334 26.31 22.76 -9.30
C ASN A 334 26.94 21.51 -8.64
N LYS A 335 27.90 20.88 -9.33
CA LYS A 335 28.61 19.66 -8.88
C LYS A 335 29.09 19.75 -7.42
N TYR A 336 29.43 20.95 -6.94
CA TYR A 336 29.87 21.18 -5.57
C TYR A 336 28.78 20.96 -4.52
N LEU A 337 27.56 21.46 -4.74
CA LEU A 337 26.43 21.24 -3.82
C LEU A 337 25.98 19.77 -3.84
N HIS A 338 26.10 19.09 -4.98
CA HIS A 338 25.76 17.68 -5.10
C HIS A 338 26.77 16.75 -4.39
N ILE A 339 28.05 17.14 -4.36
CA ILE A 339 29.12 16.44 -3.61
C ILE A 339 28.99 16.74 -2.12
N LEU A 340 28.75 18.00 -1.73
CA LEU A 340 28.50 18.38 -0.35
C LEU A 340 27.23 17.75 0.21
N GLY A 341 26.16 17.66 -0.57
CA GLY A 341 24.91 16.99 -0.19
C GLY A 341 25.11 15.50 0.07
N ARG A 342 25.95 14.82 -0.72
CA ARG A 342 26.32 13.41 -0.49
C ARG A 342 27.15 13.23 0.79
N GLY A 343 28.13 14.10 1.01
CA GLY A 343 28.98 14.08 2.21
C GLY A 343 28.19 14.38 3.47
N LEU A 344 27.36 15.43 3.46
CA LEU A 344 26.50 15.81 4.57
C LEU A 344 25.41 14.76 4.82
N ALA A 345 24.65 14.32 3.82
CA ALA A 345 23.60 13.32 4.04
C ALA A 345 24.13 11.99 4.63
N SER A 346 25.35 11.57 4.23
CA SER A 346 25.98 10.36 4.76
C SER A 346 26.66 10.56 6.13
N GLU A 347 27.25 11.72 6.42
CA GLU A 347 27.82 12.04 7.74
C GLU A 347 26.75 12.36 8.80
N LEU A 348 25.60 12.91 8.39
CA LEU A 348 24.46 13.18 9.27
C LEU A 348 23.87 11.91 9.90
N ASN A 349 23.98 10.77 9.22
CA ASN A 349 23.55 9.48 9.76
C ASN A 349 24.56 8.89 10.76
N ARG A 350 25.84 9.29 10.69
CA ARG A 350 26.90 8.77 11.57
C ARG A 350 26.95 9.45 12.93
N HIS A 351 26.36 10.64 13.07
CA HIS A 351 26.50 11.47 14.26
C HIS A 351 25.13 11.93 14.78
N ALA A 352 24.51 11.09 15.63
CA ALA A 352 23.20 11.34 16.24
C ALA A 352 23.09 12.69 17.00
N TRP A 353 24.21 13.29 17.40
CA TRP A 353 24.24 14.61 18.02
C TRP A 353 24.06 15.75 17.01
N LEU A 354 24.51 15.58 15.76
CA LEU A 354 24.39 16.59 14.70
C LEU A 354 22.96 16.66 14.17
N THR A 355 22.27 15.51 14.09
CA THR A 355 20.85 15.40 13.73
C THR A 355 19.95 16.18 14.69
N ARG A 356 20.33 16.28 15.98
CA ARG A 356 19.61 17.06 17.00
C ARG A 356 19.81 18.58 16.88
N LEU A 357 20.83 19.01 16.14
CA LEU A 357 21.18 20.43 15.97
C LEU A 357 20.71 21.00 14.63
N LEU A 358 20.28 20.16 13.69
CA LEU A 358 19.74 20.60 12.42
C LEU A 358 18.23 20.87 12.51
N PRO A 359 17.72 21.87 11.75
CA PRO A 359 16.29 22.03 11.58
C PRO A 359 15.67 20.75 11.02
N SER A 360 14.45 20.38 11.43
CA SER A 360 13.72 19.21 10.89
C SER A 360 13.72 19.16 9.35
N LYS A 361 13.62 20.35 8.72
CA LYS A 361 13.66 20.52 7.26
C LYS A 361 14.98 20.09 6.58
N ALA A 362 16.07 19.87 7.33
CA ALA A 362 17.31 19.35 6.77
C ALA A 362 17.19 17.87 6.38
N ALA A 363 16.27 17.12 6.98
CA ALA A 363 16.00 15.73 6.61
C ALA A 363 15.52 15.60 5.16
N LEU A 364 14.85 16.62 4.61
CA LEU A 364 14.40 16.68 3.21
C LEU A 364 15.57 16.62 2.22
N LEU A 365 16.77 17.04 2.60
CA LEU A 365 17.96 16.96 1.72
C LEU A 365 18.41 15.51 1.49
N ARG A 366 17.90 14.56 2.28
CA ARG A 366 18.20 13.13 2.14
C ARG A 366 17.42 12.46 1.02
N THR A 367 16.26 12.99 0.63
CA THR A 367 15.35 12.32 -0.30
C THR A 367 16.01 11.87 -1.60
N PRO A 368 16.85 12.68 -2.29
CA PRO A 368 17.54 12.24 -3.52
C PRO A 368 18.61 11.16 -3.33
N TYR A 369 18.94 10.82 -2.09
CA TYR A 369 19.96 9.83 -1.76
C TYR A 369 19.35 8.55 -1.17
N MET A 370 18.03 8.52 -0.97
CA MET A 370 17.32 7.32 -0.56
C MET A 370 17.15 6.39 -1.76
N SER A 371 17.35 5.11 -1.52
CA SER A 371 17.07 4.09 -2.52
C SER A 371 15.63 3.59 -2.36
N HIS A 372 14.94 3.40 -3.48
CA HIS A 372 13.56 2.95 -3.51
C HIS A 372 13.44 1.68 -4.35
N ILE A 373 12.63 0.74 -3.89
CA ILE A 373 12.22 -0.46 -4.65
C ILE A 373 10.70 -0.52 -4.70
N ILE A 374 10.15 -0.76 -5.89
CA ILE A 374 8.79 -1.29 -6.04
C ILE A 374 8.89 -2.80 -5.94
N LEU A 375 8.31 -3.39 -4.90
CA LEU A 375 8.58 -4.79 -4.55
C LEU A 375 8.07 -5.76 -5.63
N GLU A 376 6.88 -5.54 -6.19
CA GLU A 376 6.37 -6.39 -7.26
C GLU A 376 7.29 -6.44 -8.49
N ASP A 377 7.87 -5.31 -8.88
CA ASP A 377 8.80 -5.25 -10.01
C ASP A 377 10.10 -5.97 -9.66
N TRP A 378 10.63 -5.71 -8.46
CA TRP A 378 11.86 -6.34 -8.01
C TRP A 378 11.74 -7.86 -7.95
N LEU A 379 10.64 -8.40 -7.40
CA LEU A 379 10.37 -9.83 -7.31
C LEU A 379 10.35 -10.51 -8.69
N LEU A 380 9.74 -9.85 -9.69
CA LEU A 380 9.62 -10.38 -11.05
C LEU A 380 10.91 -10.20 -11.88
N GLU A 381 11.78 -9.27 -11.51
CA GLU A 381 13.06 -9.03 -12.17
C GLU A 381 14.23 -9.81 -11.56
N GLN A 382 14.10 -10.30 -10.32
CA GLN A 382 15.20 -11.01 -9.66
C GLN A 382 15.39 -12.42 -10.23
N PRO A 383 16.66 -12.86 -10.41
CA PRO A 383 16.94 -14.26 -10.63
C PRO A 383 16.56 -15.05 -9.36
N LEU A 384 15.96 -16.22 -9.57
CA LEU A 384 15.67 -17.15 -8.48
C LEU A 384 16.97 -17.66 -7.86
N PRO A 385 17.03 -17.83 -6.52
CA PRO A 385 18.17 -18.47 -5.88
C PRO A 385 18.37 -19.88 -6.41
N GLU A 386 19.63 -20.31 -6.56
CA GLU A 386 19.99 -21.63 -7.12
C GLU A 386 19.32 -22.79 -6.36
N ALA A 387 19.06 -22.62 -5.06
CA ALA A 387 18.39 -23.61 -4.22
C ALA A 387 16.89 -23.82 -4.57
N THR A 388 16.23 -22.82 -5.15
CA THR A 388 14.78 -22.87 -5.46
C THR A 388 14.50 -23.57 -6.80
N ILE A 389 15.52 -23.78 -7.63
CA ILE A 389 15.40 -24.39 -8.97
C ILE A 389 15.17 -25.93 -8.88
N VAL A 390 15.37 -26.53 -7.71
CA VAL A 390 15.40 -28.00 -7.53
C VAL A 390 14.06 -28.57 -7.02
N VAL A 391 12.90 -27.99 -7.33
CA VAL A 391 11.61 -28.69 -7.17
C VAL A 391 10.61 -28.26 -8.25
N ILE A 392 10.91 -28.59 -9.50
CA ILE A 392 9.85 -28.79 -10.49
C ILE A 392 9.98 -30.25 -10.91
N PRO A 393 9.03 -31.13 -10.57
CA PRO A 393 8.96 -32.44 -11.20
C PRO A 393 8.84 -32.16 -12.70
N ARG A 394 9.90 -32.44 -13.46
CA ARG A 394 9.77 -32.55 -14.90
C ARG A 394 8.68 -33.59 -15.14
N GLU A 395 7.56 -33.14 -15.68
CA GLU A 395 6.62 -34.06 -16.32
C GLU A 395 7.44 -34.94 -17.27
N VAL A 396 7.27 -36.24 -17.11
CA VAL A 396 7.84 -37.26 -17.97
C VAL A 396 7.24 -37.05 -19.36
N GLY A 397 7.95 -36.29 -20.19
CA GLY A 397 7.74 -36.27 -21.62
C GLY A 397 8.38 -37.51 -22.26
N GLU A 398 7.71 -37.98 -23.31
CA GLU A 398 8.21 -38.85 -24.38
C GLU A 398 8.05 -40.36 -24.18
N ALA A 399 6.81 -40.83 -24.33
CA ALA A 399 6.57 -42.04 -25.12
C ALA A 399 6.51 -41.59 -26.60
N THR A 400 7.66 -41.71 -27.27
CA THR A 400 7.86 -41.43 -28.69
C THR A 400 7.00 -42.31 -29.59
N GLU A 401 6.48 -41.66 -30.63
CA GLU A 401 6.00 -42.24 -31.87
C GLU A 401 7.02 -43.23 -32.45
N GLU A 402 6.70 -44.52 -32.43
CA GLU A 402 7.29 -45.53 -33.31
C GLU A 402 6.18 -46.54 -33.68
N MET A 403 5.25 -46.11 -34.53
CA MET A 403 4.33 -47.02 -35.23
C MET A 403 3.82 -46.37 -36.52
N GLN A 404 4.73 -46.16 -37.48
CA GLN A 404 4.40 -46.14 -38.90
C GLN A 404 5.65 -46.48 -39.71
N GLU A 405 5.44 -47.33 -40.73
CA GLU A 405 6.40 -47.87 -41.69
C GLU A 405 7.15 -49.15 -41.27
N ILE A 406 6.62 -50.27 -41.78
CA ILE A 406 7.12 -51.62 -42.09
C ILE A 406 5.88 -52.51 -41.83
N SER A 407 5.14 -53.07 -42.78
CA SER A 407 5.47 -53.58 -44.09
C SER A 407 4.17 -53.82 -44.88
N VAL A 408 4.09 -53.30 -46.11
CA VAL A 408 3.18 -53.78 -47.15
C VAL A 408 4.03 -54.46 -48.21
N HIS A 409 4.25 -55.77 -48.09
CA HIS A 409 4.31 -56.74 -49.20
C HIS A 409 4.81 -58.09 -48.68
N ASN A 410 3.91 -59.05 -48.46
CA ASN A 410 3.95 -60.35 -49.14
C ASN A 410 2.85 -61.31 -48.67
N ARG A 411 2.20 -61.89 -49.69
CA ARG A 411 1.54 -63.21 -49.74
C ARG A 411 0.14 -63.39 -49.15
N GLU A 412 -0.81 -63.21 -50.07
CA GLU A 412 -1.78 -64.21 -50.52
C GLU A 412 -1.54 -65.69 -50.09
N GLN A 413 -2.69 -66.35 -49.89
CA GLN A 413 -2.99 -67.79 -49.91
C GLN A 413 -2.60 -68.64 -48.69
N THR A 414 -3.60 -69.00 -47.88
CA THR A 414 -4.19 -70.36 -47.90
C THR A 414 -5.56 -70.44 -47.21
N THR A 415 -6.36 -71.33 -47.78
CA THR A 415 -7.72 -71.79 -47.53
C THR A 415 -7.89 -72.64 -46.26
N GLU A 416 -9.15 -72.73 -45.80
CA GLU A 416 -9.77 -73.88 -45.08
C GLU A 416 -9.24 -74.20 -43.66
N SER A 417 -10.00 -74.71 -42.69
CA SER A 417 -11.39 -75.15 -42.57
C SER A 417 -11.65 -75.39 -41.08
N THR A 418 -12.87 -75.12 -40.62
CA THR A 418 -13.45 -75.66 -39.40
C THR A 418 -13.59 -77.19 -39.47
N SER A 419 -13.13 -77.89 -38.43
CA SER A 419 -13.75 -79.14 -37.94
C SER A 419 -13.25 -79.44 -36.52
N GLY A 420 -14.17 -79.50 -35.55
CA GLY A 420 -13.90 -79.91 -34.16
C GLY A 420 -14.73 -79.13 -33.16
#